data_AF-A0A653NG85-F1
#
_entry.id   AF-A0A653NG85-F1
#
_cell.length_a   1.000
_cell.length_b   1.000
_cell.length_c   1.000
_cell.angle_alpha   90.00
_cell.angle_beta   90.00
_cell.angle_gamma   90.00
#
_symmetry.space_group_name_H-M   'P 1'
#
loop_
_entity.id
_entity.type
_entity.pdbx_description
1 polymer ?
#
loop_
_entity_poly.entity_id
_entity_poly.type
_entity_poly.pdbx_seq_one_letter_code
_entity_poly.pdbx_strand_id
1 'polypeptide(L)'
;MDIALLHEKRTALGERLEELGEEAEQRFTVVSTALESLQNTASSAGETVDGYEARVDTVVDNGTKRINELESTNTKNYTAWQQAQGERFDEDFAPFKAAIEQKLQEADGTLQRLRETNKEYETLTAAAAANTLAHSFSREALTTRVVGLCLYGLGFVLLCTAAVPLILLLTQPVKEGAGEALWATFAVRAAIGALAASAATVAIRLGSRFVSSGQDSKRTELELRAFGPFLANVDKSESDTARLEFVDRAFGPRAIDDRHDEAIPVSTFSQILAAVTKLIGR
;
A
#
# COMPACT_ATOMS: atom_id res chain seq x y z
N MET A 1 -9.85 -81.47 126.29
CA MET A 1 -10.55 -80.93 125.11
C MET A 1 -11.62 -80.01 125.65
N ASP A 2 -11.42 -78.70 125.51
CA ASP A 2 -12.02 -77.69 126.37
C ASP A 2 -13.30 -77.12 125.75
N ILE A 3 -14.44 -77.47 126.34
CA ILE A 3 -15.80 -77.21 125.78
C ILE A 3 -16.13 -75.71 125.82
N ALA A 4 -15.59 -74.97 126.79
CA ALA A 4 -15.78 -73.53 126.90
C ALA A 4 -15.14 -72.76 125.73
N LEU A 5 -13.92 -73.13 125.34
CA LEU A 5 -13.20 -72.55 124.20
C LEU A 5 -13.88 -72.81 122.85
N LEU A 6 -14.57 -73.96 122.72
CA LEU A 6 -15.36 -74.27 121.54
C LEU A 6 -16.66 -73.45 121.47
N HIS A 7 -17.28 -73.18 122.62
CA HIS A 7 -18.50 -72.38 122.68
C HIS A 7 -18.22 -70.91 122.37
N GLU A 8 -17.12 -70.37 122.92
CA GLU A 8 -16.66 -68.99 122.67
C GLU A 8 -16.26 -68.77 121.21
N LYS A 9 -15.55 -69.72 120.59
CA LYS A 9 -15.24 -69.67 119.16
C LYS A 9 -16.49 -69.74 118.29
N ARG A 10 -17.51 -70.51 118.69
CA ARG A 10 -18.77 -70.62 117.95
C ARG A 10 -19.59 -69.33 118.03
N THR A 11 -19.67 -68.70 119.19
CA THR A 11 -20.34 -67.39 119.34
C THR A 11 -19.59 -66.30 118.58
N ALA A 12 -18.25 -66.24 118.69
CA ALA A 12 -17.45 -65.27 117.94
C ALA A 12 -17.53 -65.47 116.42
N LEU A 13 -17.64 -66.71 115.94
CA LEU A 13 -17.90 -67.00 114.52
C LEU A 13 -19.31 -66.60 114.08
N GLY A 14 -20.31 -66.79 114.93
CA GLY A 14 -21.69 -66.37 114.67
C GLY A 14 -21.81 -64.86 114.57
N GLU A 15 -21.23 -64.13 115.52
CA GLU A 15 -21.21 -62.67 115.57
C GLU A 15 -20.47 -62.09 114.36
N ARG A 16 -19.36 -62.71 113.95
CA ARG A 16 -18.59 -62.29 112.76
C ARG A 16 -19.29 -62.62 111.44
N LEU A 17 -20.09 -63.68 111.40
CA LEU A 17 -20.94 -64.00 110.25
C LEU A 17 -22.12 -63.04 110.13
N GLU A 18 -22.68 -62.63 111.25
CA GLU A 18 -23.76 -61.64 111.32
C GLU A 18 -23.24 -60.24 110.93
N GLU A 19 -22.08 -59.83 111.44
CA GLU A 19 -21.40 -58.58 111.06
C GLU A 19 -21.03 -58.56 109.57
N LEU A 20 -20.51 -59.67 109.02
CA LEU A 20 -20.27 -59.79 107.57
C LEU A 20 -21.57 -59.79 106.76
N GLY A 21 -22.66 -60.33 107.30
CA GLY A 21 -23.98 -60.33 106.69
C GLY A 21 -24.55 -58.91 106.60
N GLU A 22 -24.53 -58.17 107.70
CA GLU A 22 -24.97 -56.77 107.75
C GLU A 22 -24.10 -55.86 106.88
N GLU A 23 -22.77 -56.05 106.89
CA GLU A 23 -21.86 -55.27 106.05
C GLU A 23 -22.08 -55.55 104.55
N ALA A 24 -22.36 -56.81 104.19
CA ALA A 24 -22.72 -57.18 102.82
C ALA A 24 -24.07 -56.58 102.40
N GLU A 25 -25.07 -56.57 103.28
CA GLU A 25 -26.40 -56.02 103.01
C GLU A 25 -26.37 -54.48 102.90
N GLN A 26 -25.59 -53.80 103.75
CA GLN A 26 -25.33 -52.36 103.63
C GLN A 26 -24.60 -52.02 102.33
N ARG A 27 -23.58 -52.80 101.94
CA ARG A 27 -22.89 -52.59 100.66
C ARG A 27 -23.82 -52.83 99.48
N PHE A 28 -24.65 -53.86 99.53
CA PHE A 28 -25.62 -54.16 98.48
C PHE A 28 -26.64 -53.03 98.32
N THR A 29 -27.19 -52.52 99.42
CA THR A 29 -28.13 -51.39 99.39
C THR A 29 -27.49 -50.11 98.89
N VAL A 30 -26.25 -49.79 99.30
CA VAL A 30 -25.50 -48.63 98.78
C VAL A 30 -25.25 -48.76 97.28
N VAL A 31 -24.80 -49.94 96.81
CA VAL A 31 -24.56 -50.18 95.38
C VAL A 31 -25.85 -50.15 94.57
N SER A 32 -26.95 -50.72 95.08
CA SER A 32 -28.26 -50.69 94.43
C SER A 32 -28.78 -49.26 94.27
N THR A 33 -28.68 -48.46 95.32
CA THR A 33 -29.11 -47.05 95.30
C THR A 33 -28.24 -46.22 94.35
N ALA A 34 -26.93 -46.48 94.31
CA ALA A 34 -26.01 -45.84 93.36
C ALA A 34 -26.32 -46.23 91.91
N LEU A 35 -26.66 -47.50 91.66
CA LEU A 35 -27.03 -48.00 90.34
C LEU A 35 -28.33 -47.35 89.84
N GLU A 36 -29.33 -47.24 90.71
CA GLU A 36 -30.62 -46.60 90.40
C GLU A 36 -30.46 -45.10 90.13
N SER A 37 -29.62 -44.41 90.92
CA SER A 37 -29.26 -43.00 90.67
C SER A 37 -28.53 -42.80 89.34
N LEU A 38 -27.58 -43.69 89.00
CA LEU A 38 -26.88 -43.69 87.72
C LEU A 38 -27.83 -43.94 86.55
N GLN A 39 -28.75 -44.88 86.69
CA GLN A 39 -29.75 -45.19 85.67
C GLN A 39 -30.68 -44.00 85.42
N ASN A 40 -31.15 -43.34 86.49
CA ASN A 40 -31.98 -42.14 86.36
C ASN A 40 -31.21 -40.98 85.71
N THR A 41 -29.93 -40.81 86.05
CA THR A 41 -29.07 -39.79 85.43
C THR A 41 -28.81 -40.08 83.95
N ALA A 42 -28.60 -41.36 83.59
CA ALA A 42 -28.42 -41.79 82.20
C ALA A 42 -29.68 -41.57 81.36
N SER A 43 -30.86 -41.90 81.90
CA SER A 43 -32.15 -41.64 81.24
C SER A 43 -32.39 -40.15 81.03
N SER A 44 -32.16 -39.32 82.06
CA SER A 44 -32.29 -37.86 81.94
C SER A 44 -31.29 -37.28 80.93
N ALA A 45 -30.05 -37.76 80.92
CA ALA A 45 -29.07 -37.37 79.92
C ALA A 45 -29.52 -37.75 78.50
N GLY A 46 -30.07 -38.94 78.30
CA GLY A 46 -30.65 -39.38 77.02
C GLY A 46 -31.75 -38.44 76.53
N GLU A 47 -32.72 -38.11 77.38
CA GLU A 47 -33.80 -37.17 77.04
C GLU A 47 -33.26 -35.77 76.68
N THR A 48 -32.22 -35.30 77.38
CA THR A 48 -31.60 -34.01 77.03
C THR A 48 -30.88 -34.05 75.69
N VAL A 49 -30.19 -35.14 75.37
CA VAL A 49 -29.49 -35.33 74.08
C VAL A 49 -30.50 -35.35 72.94
N ASP A 50 -31.57 -36.13 73.06
CA ASP A 50 -32.65 -36.18 72.05
C ASP A 50 -33.29 -34.80 71.85
N GLY A 51 -33.50 -34.05 72.95
CA GLY A 51 -33.98 -32.69 72.92
C GLY A 51 -33.02 -31.70 72.23
N TYR A 52 -31.71 -31.89 72.38
CA TYR A 52 -30.71 -31.10 71.66
C TYR A 52 -30.64 -31.48 70.18
N GLU A 53 -30.73 -32.76 69.84
CA GLU A 53 -30.73 -33.24 68.44
C GLU A 53 -31.91 -32.64 67.66
N ALA A 54 -33.12 -32.72 68.20
CA ALA A 54 -34.31 -32.13 67.58
C ALA A 54 -34.21 -30.60 67.40
N ARG A 55 -33.57 -29.91 68.35
CA ARG A 55 -33.32 -28.46 68.23
C ARG A 55 -32.29 -28.15 67.16
N VAL A 56 -31.22 -28.92 67.09
CA VAL A 56 -30.18 -28.76 66.06
C VAL A 56 -30.79 -29.00 64.68
N ASP A 57 -31.57 -30.06 64.49
CA ASP A 57 -32.25 -30.34 63.23
C ASP A 57 -33.18 -29.21 62.81
N THR A 58 -33.96 -28.67 63.75
CA THR A 58 -34.84 -27.52 63.49
C THR A 58 -34.07 -26.27 63.08
N VAL A 59 -32.91 -26.01 63.72
CA VAL A 59 -32.05 -24.88 63.37
C VAL A 59 -31.41 -25.09 61.99
N VAL A 60 -30.97 -26.30 61.68
CA VAL A 60 -30.37 -26.65 60.39
C VAL A 60 -31.40 -26.54 59.26
N ASP A 61 -32.62 -27.04 59.43
CA ASP A 61 -33.67 -26.95 58.41
C ASP A 61 -34.09 -25.49 58.17
N ASN A 62 -34.33 -24.71 59.23
CA ASN A 62 -34.63 -23.29 59.10
C ASN A 62 -33.48 -22.48 58.48
N GLY A 63 -32.24 -22.81 58.84
CA GLY A 63 -31.04 -22.21 58.26
C GLY A 63 -30.96 -22.49 56.75
N THR A 64 -31.16 -23.74 56.36
CA THR A 64 -31.12 -24.18 54.96
C THR A 64 -32.21 -23.50 54.13
N LYS A 65 -33.44 -23.40 54.65
CA LYS A 65 -34.53 -22.67 53.98
C LYS A 65 -34.21 -21.20 53.77
N ARG A 66 -33.71 -20.50 54.81
CA ARG A 66 -33.32 -19.09 54.69
C ARG A 66 -32.17 -18.87 53.71
N ILE A 67 -31.20 -19.78 53.68
CA ILE A 67 -30.09 -19.72 52.72
C ILE A 67 -30.63 -19.86 51.29
N ASN A 68 -31.49 -20.85 51.03
CA ASN A 68 -32.06 -21.08 49.71
C ASN A 68 -32.95 -19.90 49.24
N GLU A 69 -33.73 -19.30 50.15
CA GLU A 69 -34.51 -18.09 49.85
C GLU A 69 -33.63 -16.89 49.55
N LEU A 70 -32.55 -16.71 50.33
CA LEU A 70 -31.59 -15.63 50.12
C LEU A 70 -30.86 -15.79 48.80
N GLU A 71 -30.42 -17.00 48.46
CA GLU A 71 -29.77 -17.31 47.19
C GLU A 71 -30.71 -17.03 46.02
N SER A 72 -31.95 -17.54 46.06
CA SER A 72 -32.97 -17.29 45.04
C SER A 72 -33.25 -15.79 44.84
N THR A 73 -33.37 -15.04 45.94
CA THR A 73 -33.60 -13.59 45.90
C THR A 73 -32.39 -12.85 45.33
N ASN A 74 -31.19 -13.24 45.73
CA ASN A 74 -29.96 -12.62 45.26
C ASN A 74 -29.73 -12.89 43.77
N THR A 75 -29.96 -14.12 43.30
CA THR A 75 -29.89 -14.47 41.88
C THR A 75 -30.89 -13.64 41.06
N LYS A 76 -32.13 -13.49 41.52
CA LYS A 76 -33.13 -12.63 40.85
C LYS A 76 -32.68 -11.18 40.79
N ASN A 77 -32.24 -10.62 41.93
CA ASN A 77 -31.79 -9.23 41.98
C ASN A 77 -30.55 -8.99 41.09
N TYR A 78 -29.61 -9.95 41.08
CA TYR A 78 -28.42 -9.87 40.25
C TYR A 78 -28.76 -9.93 38.76
N THR A 79 -29.64 -10.85 38.34
CA THR A 79 -30.08 -10.93 36.93
C THR A 79 -30.83 -9.67 36.49
N ALA A 80 -31.72 -9.13 37.33
CA ALA A 80 -32.42 -7.88 37.05
C ALA A 80 -31.45 -6.70 36.97
N TRP A 81 -30.48 -6.62 37.87
CA TRP A 81 -29.43 -5.60 37.83
C TRP A 81 -28.59 -5.72 36.55
N GLN A 82 -28.18 -6.94 36.17
CA GLN A 82 -27.39 -7.18 34.98
C GLN A 82 -28.14 -6.76 33.71
N GLN A 83 -29.43 -7.08 33.61
CA GLN A 83 -30.26 -6.67 32.50
C GLN A 83 -30.41 -5.13 32.43
N ALA A 84 -30.67 -4.48 33.56
CA ALA A 84 -30.77 -3.03 33.62
C ALA A 84 -29.45 -2.32 33.28
N GLN A 85 -28.30 -2.90 33.62
CA GLN A 85 -26.99 -2.38 33.18
C GLN A 85 -26.78 -2.57 31.68
N GLY A 86 -27.20 -3.70 31.12
CA GLY A 86 -27.14 -3.94 29.67
C GLY A 86 -27.97 -2.91 28.90
N GLU A 87 -29.20 -2.68 29.31
CA GLU A 87 -30.09 -1.69 28.69
C GLU A 87 -29.52 -0.26 28.78
N ARG A 88 -28.97 0.12 29.95
CA ARG A 88 -28.29 1.42 30.11
C ARG A 88 -27.05 1.55 29.22
N PHE A 89 -26.24 0.50 29.14
CA PHE A 89 -25.07 0.49 28.28
C PHE A 89 -25.46 0.67 26.81
N ASP A 90 -26.48 -0.03 26.35
CA ASP A 90 -26.97 0.09 24.98
C ASP A 90 -27.53 1.48 24.69
N GLU A 91 -28.27 2.08 25.63
CA GLU A 91 -28.80 3.44 25.52
C GLU A 91 -27.68 4.50 25.50
N ASP A 92 -26.69 4.38 26.38
CA ASP A 92 -25.52 5.25 26.42
C ASP A 92 -24.63 5.09 25.18
N PHE A 93 -24.57 3.88 24.60
CA PHE A 93 -23.72 3.57 23.45
C PHE A 93 -24.38 3.86 22.10
N ALA A 94 -25.71 3.87 22.03
CA ALA A 94 -26.49 4.20 20.84
C ALA A 94 -26.04 5.49 20.11
N PRO A 95 -25.83 6.64 20.78
CA PRO A 95 -25.38 7.85 20.10
C PRO A 95 -23.97 7.73 19.52
N PHE A 96 -23.06 7.00 20.19
CA PHE A 96 -21.71 6.77 19.68
C PHE A 96 -21.73 5.88 18.44
N LYS A 97 -22.54 4.82 18.46
CA LYS A 97 -22.74 3.95 17.30
C LYS A 97 -23.28 4.75 16.11
N ALA A 98 -24.30 5.57 16.32
CA ALA A 98 -24.87 6.42 15.27
C ALA A 98 -23.83 7.42 14.72
N ALA A 99 -23.02 8.03 15.60
CA ALA A 99 -21.96 8.95 15.18
C ALA A 99 -20.86 8.26 14.37
N ILE A 100 -20.48 7.03 14.75
CA ILE A 100 -19.50 6.22 14.00
C ILE A 100 -20.06 5.86 12.61
N GLU A 101 -21.31 5.40 12.54
CA GLU A 101 -21.97 5.06 11.27
C GLU A 101 -22.06 6.29 10.35
N GLN A 102 -22.40 7.46 10.90
CA GLN A 102 -22.42 8.71 10.15
C GLN A 102 -21.01 9.07 9.62
N LYS A 103 -19.97 8.95 10.46
CA LYS A 103 -18.59 9.23 10.04
C LYS A 103 -18.11 8.27 8.96
N LEU A 104 -18.54 7.02 9.02
CA LEU A 104 -18.26 6.01 8.00
C LEU A 104 -18.89 6.39 6.65
N GLN A 105 -20.16 6.81 6.65
CA GLN A 105 -20.84 7.30 5.45
C GLN A 105 -20.19 8.58 4.88
N GLU A 106 -19.79 9.52 5.73
CA GLU A 106 -19.06 10.72 5.31
C GLU A 106 -17.71 10.38 4.66
N ALA A 107 -16.98 9.41 5.24
CA ALA A 107 -15.71 8.94 4.72
C ALA A 107 -15.88 8.25 3.36
N ASP A 108 -16.87 7.37 3.21
CA ASP A 108 -17.18 6.71 1.94
C ASP A 108 -17.57 7.71 0.85
N GLY A 109 -18.41 8.70 1.18
CA GLY A 109 -18.75 9.78 0.26
C GLY A 109 -17.53 10.61 -0.15
N THR A 110 -16.60 10.85 0.78
CA THR A 110 -15.35 11.56 0.49
C THR A 110 -14.42 10.74 -0.38
N LEU A 111 -14.30 9.42 -0.14
CA LEU A 111 -13.54 8.51 -0.98
C LEU A 111 -14.09 8.44 -2.40
N GLN A 112 -15.41 8.42 -2.55
CA GLN A 112 -16.04 8.42 -3.87
C GLN A 112 -15.75 9.72 -4.62
N ARG A 113 -15.89 10.88 -3.97
CA ARG A 113 -15.48 12.17 -4.57
C ARG A 113 -14.01 12.18 -4.96
N LEU A 114 -13.12 11.72 -4.09
CA LEU A 114 -11.68 11.64 -4.40
C LEU A 114 -11.40 10.76 -5.63
N ARG A 115 -12.11 9.63 -5.78
CA ARG A 115 -11.99 8.76 -6.96
C ARG A 115 -12.47 9.45 -8.24
N GLU A 116 -13.61 10.13 -8.17
CA GLU A 116 -14.15 10.91 -9.30
C GLU A 116 -13.20 12.04 -9.69
N THR A 117 -12.73 12.83 -8.71
CA THR A 117 -11.75 13.89 -8.91
C THR A 117 -10.43 13.35 -9.48
N ASN A 118 -9.92 12.21 -9.00
CA ASN A 118 -8.70 11.62 -9.59
C ASN A 118 -8.91 11.19 -11.04
N LYS A 119 -10.08 10.64 -11.39
CA LYS A 119 -10.43 10.27 -12.77
C LYS A 119 -10.51 11.51 -13.67
N GLU A 120 -11.08 12.60 -13.16
CA GLU A 120 -11.10 13.89 -13.86
C GLU A 120 -9.68 14.43 -14.05
N TYR A 121 -8.82 14.41 -13.03
CA TYR A 121 -7.42 14.84 -13.16
C TYR A 121 -6.61 13.95 -14.12
N GLU A 122 -6.75 12.63 -14.06
CA GLU A 122 -6.07 11.70 -14.97
C GLU A 122 -6.44 11.99 -16.44
N THR A 123 -7.72 12.26 -16.71
CA THR A 123 -8.19 12.59 -18.06
C THR A 123 -7.77 14.01 -18.50
N LEU A 124 -7.87 15.01 -17.62
CA LEU A 124 -7.48 16.39 -17.94
C LEU A 124 -5.97 16.54 -18.14
N THR A 125 -5.16 15.91 -17.29
CA THR A 125 -3.70 15.98 -17.37
C THR A 125 -3.18 15.23 -18.60
N ALA A 126 -3.72 14.05 -18.91
CA ALA A 126 -3.38 13.32 -20.13
C ALA A 126 -3.75 14.11 -21.39
N ALA A 127 -4.95 14.69 -21.44
CA ALA A 127 -5.40 15.49 -22.58
C ALA A 127 -4.61 16.81 -22.73
N ALA A 128 -4.34 17.52 -21.62
CA ALA A 128 -3.59 18.77 -21.62
C ALA A 128 -2.11 18.56 -21.95
N ALA A 129 -1.48 17.51 -21.41
CA ALA A 129 -0.09 17.16 -21.71
C ALA A 129 0.07 16.75 -23.17
N ALA A 130 -0.82 15.89 -23.70
CA ALA A 130 -0.79 15.48 -25.10
C ALA A 130 -0.97 16.68 -26.06
N ASN A 131 -1.89 17.60 -25.75
CA ASN A 131 -2.12 18.78 -26.58
C ASN A 131 -0.94 19.78 -26.52
N THR A 132 -0.33 19.95 -25.34
CA THR A 132 0.83 20.83 -25.17
C THR A 132 2.06 20.29 -25.89
N LEU A 133 2.32 18.98 -25.80
CA LEU A 133 3.40 18.31 -26.53
C LEU A 133 3.14 18.32 -28.05
N ALA A 134 1.92 18.05 -28.49
CA ALA A 134 1.58 18.15 -29.91
C ALA A 134 1.83 19.57 -30.45
N HIS A 135 1.47 20.60 -29.67
CA HIS A 135 1.69 21.99 -30.08
C HIS A 135 3.18 22.35 -30.21
N SER A 136 4.05 21.88 -29.32
CA SER A 136 5.49 22.12 -29.42
C SER A 136 6.10 21.42 -30.65
N PHE A 137 5.73 20.16 -30.93
CA PHE A 137 6.17 19.44 -32.13
C PHE A 137 5.65 20.10 -33.42
N SER A 138 4.42 20.61 -33.41
CA SER A 138 3.84 21.38 -34.53
C SER A 138 4.67 22.62 -34.85
N ARG A 139 5.05 23.37 -33.81
CA ARG A 139 5.86 24.59 -33.94
C ARG A 139 7.28 24.27 -34.41
N GLU A 140 7.89 23.22 -33.89
CA GLU A 140 9.21 22.74 -34.31
C GLU A 140 9.19 22.29 -35.79
N ALA A 141 8.17 21.53 -36.20
CA ALA A 141 8.00 21.05 -37.57
C ALA A 141 7.84 22.20 -38.58
N LEU A 142 7.06 23.23 -38.23
CA LEU A 142 6.92 24.41 -39.08
C LEU A 142 8.23 25.19 -39.19
N THR A 143 8.91 25.40 -38.07
CA THR A 143 10.15 26.19 -38.03
C THR A 143 11.27 25.50 -38.82
N THR A 144 11.47 24.21 -38.60
CA THR A 144 12.46 23.39 -39.32
C THR A 144 12.18 23.31 -40.81
N ARG A 145 10.91 23.19 -41.21
CA ARG A 145 10.53 23.22 -42.63
C ARG A 145 10.82 24.57 -43.29
N VAL A 146 10.53 25.68 -42.62
CA VAL A 146 10.83 27.03 -43.13
C VAL A 146 12.34 27.22 -43.28
N VAL A 147 13.12 26.83 -42.27
CA VAL A 147 14.59 26.91 -42.31
C VAL A 147 15.16 26.05 -43.45
N GLY A 148 14.67 24.82 -43.61
CA GLY A 148 15.08 23.94 -44.70
C GLY A 148 14.76 24.51 -46.08
N LEU A 149 13.60 25.14 -46.24
CA LEU A 149 13.19 25.79 -47.49
C LEU A 149 14.03 27.04 -47.80
N CYS A 150 14.40 27.81 -46.78
CA CYS A 150 15.34 28.93 -46.91
C CYS A 150 16.74 28.44 -47.32
N LEU A 151 17.23 27.35 -46.75
CA LEU A 151 18.52 26.73 -47.11
C LEU A 151 18.53 26.21 -48.55
N TYR A 152 17.44 25.58 -49.01
CA TYR A 152 17.29 25.23 -50.43
C TYR A 152 17.28 26.46 -51.33
N GLY A 153 16.56 27.52 -50.95
CA GLY A 153 16.56 28.78 -51.68
C GLY A 153 17.96 29.39 -51.78
N LEU A 154 18.71 29.41 -50.68
CA LEU A 154 20.09 29.88 -50.64
C LEU A 154 21.02 29.05 -51.53
N GLY A 155 20.92 27.72 -51.46
CA GLY A 155 21.68 26.82 -52.33
C GLY A 155 21.36 27.03 -53.81
N PHE A 156 20.09 27.23 -54.15
CA PHE A 156 19.65 27.53 -55.51
C PHE A 156 20.18 28.87 -56.02
N VAL A 157 20.18 29.91 -55.18
CA VAL A 157 20.75 31.22 -55.52
C VAL A 157 22.26 31.12 -55.76
N LEU A 158 22.99 30.38 -54.92
CA LEU A 158 24.43 30.13 -55.08
C LEU A 158 24.75 29.40 -56.39
N LEU A 159 23.92 28.44 -56.79
CA LEU A 159 24.07 27.77 -58.08
C LEU A 159 23.78 28.71 -59.25
N CYS A 160 22.74 29.55 -59.15
CA CYS A 160 22.43 30.53 -60.18
C CYS A 160 23.55 31.57 -60.35
N THR A 161 24.10 32.12 -59.26
CA THR A 161 25.19 33.10 -59.33
C THR A 161 26.49 32.52 -59.90
N ALA A 162 26.71 31.21 -59.73
CA ALA A 162 27.82 30.49 -60.35
C ALA A 162 27.59 30.16 -61.83
N ALA A 163 26.38 29.72 -62.18
CA ALA A 163 26.06 29.24 -63.52
C ALA A 163 25.84 30.37 -64.54
N VAL A 164 25.14 31.44 -64.16
CA VAL A 164 24.83 32.58 -65.06
C VAL A 164 26.07 33.21 -65.72
N PRO A 165 27.15 33.56 -65.01
CA PRO A 165 28.33 34.18 -65.64
C PRO A 165 29.13 33.21 -66.52
N LEU A 166 28.98 31.89 -66.30
CA LEU A 166 29.63 30.85 -67.10
C LEU A 166 28.85 30.59 -68.39
N ILE A 167 27.51 30.59 -68.32
CA ILE A 167 26.61 30.53 -69.48
C ILE A 167 26.78 31.77 -70.36
N LEU A 168 26.81 32.98 -69.76
CA LEU A 168 26.98 34.23 -70.50
C LEU A 168 28.33 34.31 -71.23
N LEU A 169 29.39 33.71 -70.68
CA LEU A 169 30.69 33.64 -71.33
C LEU A 169 30.67 32.71 -72.56
N LEU A 170 29.88 31.64 -72.51
CA LEU A 170 29.68 30.74 -73.66
C LEU A 170 28.92 31.39 -74.82
N THR A 171 28.05 32.37 -74.53
CA THR A 171 27.19 33.03 -75.52
C THR A 171 27.76 34.31 -76.12
N GLN A 172 28.90 34.82 -75.60
CA GLN A 172 29.52 36.04 -76.13
C GLN A 172 30.35 35.75 -77.39
N PRO A 173 30.25 36.56 -78.45
CA PRO A 173 31.05 36.38 -79.65
C PRO A 173 32.53 36.63 -79.33
N VAL A 174 33.37 35.62 -79.60
CA VAL A 174 34.82 35.68 -79.39
C VAL A 174 35.39 36.78 -80.28
N LYS A 175 35.90 37.86 -79.68
CA LYS A 175 36.67 38.88 -80.41
C LYS A 175 38.05 38.32 -80.76
N GLU A 176 38.44 38.45 -82.03
CA GLU A 176 39.75 38.00 -82.54
C GLU A 176 40.89 38.62 -81.72
N GLY A 177 41.82 37.79 -81.23
CA GLY A 177 43.03 38.20 -80.50
C GLY A 177 43.00 38.15 -78.96
N ALA A 178 41.89 37.75 -78.33
CA ALA A 178 41.76 37.75 -76.86
C ALA A 178 42.01 36.37 -76.17
N GLY A 179 42.69 35.42 -76.84
CA GLY A 179 42.77 34.02 -76.42
C GLY A 179 43.31 33.77 -75.00
N GLU A 180 44.41 34.43 -74.61
CA GLU A 180 45.02 34.23 -73.28
C GLU A 180 44.19 34.85 -72.14
N ALA A 181 43.58 36.02 -72.37
CA ALA A 181 42.71 36.68 -71.40
C ALA A 181 41.40 35.89 -71.15
N LEU A 182 40.92 35.16 -72.15
CA LEU A 182 39.73 34.31 -72.05
C LEU A 182 39.97 33.08 -71.17
N TRP A 183 41.15 32.45 -71.25
CA TRP A 183 41.47 31.29 -70.41
C TRP A 183 41.65 31.65 -68.94
N ALA A 184 42.31 32.78 -68.63
CA ALA A 184 42.45 33.26 -67.26
C ALA A 184 41.08 33.61 -66.63
N THR A 185 40.21 34.29 -67.39
CA THR A 185 38.86 34.64 -66.93
C THR A 185 37.94 33.42 -66.79
N PHE A 186 38.07 32.43 -67.67
CA PHE A 186 37.39 31.14 -67.55
C PHE A 186 37.86 30.37 -66.30
N ALA A 187 39.16 30.26 -66.06
CA ALA A 187 39.72 29.53 -64.91
C ALA A 187 39.27 30.14 -63.57
N VAL A 188 39.29 31.46 -63.44
CA VAL A 188 38.82 32.16 -62.23
C VAL A 188 37.32 31.94 -62.01
N ARG A 189 36.50 32.03 -63.07
CA ARG A 189 35.04 31.80 -62.97
C ARG A 189 34.71 30.34 -62.68
N ALA A 190 35.47 29.39 -63.24
CA ALA A 190 35.33 27.97 -62.96
C ALA A 190 35.71 27.63 -61.52
N ALA A 191 36.76 28.25 -60.96
CA ALA A 191 37.14 28.10 -59.56
C ALA A 191 36.07 28.67 -58.61
N ILE A 192 35.55 29.86 -58.91
CA ILE A 192 34.42 30.46 -58.17
C ILE A 192 33.16 29.57 -58.29
N GLY A 193 32.90 29.02 -59.47
CA GLY A 193 31.79 28.11 -59.70
C GLY A 193 31.90 26.80 -58.93
N ALA A 194 33.10 26.21 -58.86
CA ALA A 194 33.36 25.01 -58.06
C ALA A 194 33.18 25.29 -56.55
N LEU A 195 33.66 26.44 -56.06
CA LEU A 195 33.44 26.86 -54.68
C LEU A 195 31.95 27.08 -54.37
N ALA A 196 31.24 27.81 -55.23
CA ALA A 196 29.81 28.05 -55.07
C ALA A 196 28.97 26.76 -55.16
N ALA A 197 29.33 25.84 -56.06
CA ALA A 197 28.68 24.52 -56.16
C ALA A 197 28.91 23.67 -54.89
N SER A 198 30.11 23.70 -54.32
CA SER A 198 30.39 23.00 -53.05
C SER A 198 29.59 23.58 -51.89
N ALA A 199 29.53 24.91 -51.77
CA ALA A 199 28.74 25.61 -50.75
C ALA A 199 27.22 25.35 -50.92
N ALA A 200 26.73 25.35 -52.16
CA ALA A 200 25.34 25.01 -52.47
C ALA A 200 25.00 23.57 -52.10
N THR A 201 25.91 22.62 -52.35
CA THR A 201 25.72 21.21 -51.99
C THR A 201 25.57 21.05 -50.48
N VAL A 202 26.39 21.75 -49.69
CA VAL A 202 26.28 21.75 -48.22
C VAL A 202 24.96 22.38 -47.77
N ALA A 203 24.57 23.53 -48.33
CA ALA A 203 23.31 24.19 -47.99
C ALA A 203 22.09 23.31 -48.33
N ILE A 204 22.10 22.63 -49.48
CA ILE A 204 21.04 21.72 -49.93
C ILE A 204 20.99 20.47 -49.03
N ARG A 205 22.13 19.86 -48.67
CA ARG A 205 22.17 18.69 -47.77
C ARG A 205 21.76 19.05 -46.34
N LEU A 206 22.08 20.26 -45.89
CA LEU A 206 21.62 20.75 -44.59
C LEU A 206 20.10 21.03 -44.63
N GLY A 207 19.62 21.65 -45.72
CA GLY A 207 18.20 21.88 -45.96
C GLY A 207 17.39 20.57 -46.00
N SER A 208 17.91 19.52 -46.64
CA SER A 208 17.25 18.22 -46.70
C SER A 208 17.12 17.57 -45.32
N ARG A 209 18.16 17.68 -44.48
CA ARG A 209 18.14 17.20 -43.09
C ARG A 209 17.12 17.95 -42.22
N PHE A 210 17.01 19.27 -42.38
CA PHE A 210 16.00 20.05 -41.67
C PHE A 210 14.57 19.73 -42.12
N VAL A 211 14.35 19.52 -43.43
CA VAL A 211 13.03 19.12 -43.94
C VAL A 211 12.64 17.71 -43.48
N SER A 212 13.56 16.75 -43.51
CA SER A 212 13.29 15.39 -43.03
C SER A 212 12.98 15.39 -41.53
N SER A 213 13.77 16.13 -40.73
CA SER A 213 13.51 16.29 -39.30
C SER A 213 12.14 16.93 -39.03
N GLY A 214 11.71 17.89 -39.85
CA GLY A 214 10.38 18.49 -39.73
C GLY A 214 9.23 17.54 -40.08
N GLN A 215 9.44 16.62 -41.02
CA GLN A 215 8.46 15.56 -41.33
C GLN A 215 8.33 14.56 -40.18
N ASP A 216 9.44 14.18 -39.56
CA ASP A 216 9.45 13.31 -38.39
C ASP A 216 8.74 13.98 -37.20
N SER A 217 9.04 15.24 -36.90
CA SER A 217 8.33 16.00 -35.85
C SER A 217 6.83 16.12 -36.13
N LYS A 218 6.43 16.33 -37.38
CA LYS A 218 5.01 16.38 -37.77
C LYS A 218 4.31 15.02 -37.64
N ARG A 219 5.02 13.94 -37.94
CA ARG A 219 4.51 12.58 -37.73
C ARG A 219 4.27 12.33 -36.24
N THR A 220 5.22 12.67 -35.39
CA THR A 220 5.09 12.53 -33.93
C THR A 220 3.95 13.40 -33.38
N GLU A 221 3.76 14.62 -33.89
CA GLU A 221 2.59 15.45 -33.56
C GLU A 221 1.26 14.74 -33.90
N LEU A 222 1.14 14.21 -35.11
CA LEU A 222 -0.09 13.55 -35.57
C LEU A 222 -0.35 12.26 -34.79
N GLU A 223 0.70 11.51 -34.47
CA GLU A 223 0.63 10.33 -33.62
C GLU A 223 0.14 10.74 -32.21
N LEU A 224 0.78 11.71 -31.54
CA LEU A 224 0.37 12.22 -30.22
C LEU A 224 -1.09 12.69 -30.17
N ARG A 225 -1.55 13.35 -31.23
CA ARG A 225 -2.93 13.84 -31.33
C ARG A 225 -3.93 12.73 -31.62
N ALA A 226 -3.52 11.67 -32.31
CA ALA A 226 -4.35 10.51 -32.58
C ALA A 226 -4.45 9.57 -31.36
N PHE A 227 -3.42 9.49 -30.50
CA PHE A 227 -3.39 8.57 -29.35
C PHE A 227 -4.54 8.78 -28.34
N GLY A 228 -4.95 10.02 -28.11
CA GLY A 228 -6.02 10.35 -27.15
C GLY A 228 -7.35 9.65 -27.43
N PRO A 229 -7.97 9.81 -28.61
CA PRO A 229 -9.25 9.18 -28.92
C PRO A 229 -9.19 7.66 -29.16
N PHE A 230 -8.06 7.09 -29.59
CA PHE A 230 -7.96 5.64 -29.85
C PHE A 230 -7.84 4.80 -28.57
N LEU A 231 -7.27 5.35 -27.49
CA LEU A 231 -7.11 4.65 -26.21
C LEU A 231 -8.28 4.88 -25.24
N ALA A 232 -9.27 5.71 -25.60
CA ALA A 232 -10.40 6.03 -24.73
C ALA A 232 -11.36 4.85 -24.48
N ASN A 233 -11.35 3.84 -25.36
CA ASN A 233 -12.28 2.70 -25.33
C ASN A 233 -11.57 1.33 -25.16
N VAL A 234 -10.27 1.31 -24.84
CA VAL A 234 -9.46 0.09 -24.69
C VAL A 234 -9.25 -0.20 -23.20
N ASP A 235 -9.18 -1.48 -22.83
CA ASP A 235 -9.01 -1.91 -21.44
C ASP A 235 -7.69 -1.41 -20.84
N LYS A 236 -7.67 -1.11 -19.53
CA LYS A 236 -6.62 -0.29 -18.91
C LYS A 236 -5.22 -0.91 -19.06
N SER A 237 -5.11 -2.24 -18.97
CA SER A 237 -3.85 -2.99 -19.13
C SER A 237 -3.26 -2.97 -20.54
N GLU A 238 -4.10 -3.07 -21.57
CA GLU A 238 -3.67 -2.98 -22.97
C GLU A 238 -3.33 -1.53 -23.35
N SER A 239 -4.08 -0.57 -22.79
CA SER A 239 -3.83 0.87 -23.00
C SER A 239 -2.48 1.32 -22.44
N ASP A 240 -2.06 0.79 -21.29
CA ASP A 240 -0.78 1.15 -20.66
C ASP A 240 0.41 0.52 -21.39
N THR A 241 0.24 -0.68 -21.95
CA THR A 241 1.27 -1.33 -22.79
C THR A 241 1.48 -0.55 -24.10
N ALA A 242 0.39 -0.15 -24.76
CA ALA A 242 0.46 0.68 -25.97
C ALA A 242 1.03 2.08 -25.70
N ARG A 243 0.74 2.67 -24.53
CA ARG A 243 1.35 3.94 -24.09
C ARG A 243 2.85 3.79 -23.85
N LEU A 244 3.29 2.71 -23.20
CA LEU A 244 4.71 2.43 -22.96
C LEU A 244 5.47 2.20 -24.27
N GLU A 245 4.91 1.41 -25.19
CA GLU A 245 5.51 1.19 -26.52
C GLU A 245 5.58 2.48 -27.33
N PHE A 246 4.56 3.33 -27.24
CA PHE A 246 4.57 4.63 -27.89
C PHE A 246 5.61 5.58 -27.27
N VAL A 247 5.72 5.63 -25.94
CA VAL A 247 6.72 6.45 -25.25
C VAL A 247 8.13 5.97 -25.63
N ASP A 248 8.36 4.67 -25.69
CA ASP A 248 9.66 4.11 -26.11
C ASP A 248 9.93 4.37 -27.60
N ARG A 249 8.91 4.35 -28.46
CA ARG A 249 9.06 4.72 -29.88
C ARG A 249 9.28 6.22 -30.11
N ALA A 250 8.61 7.07 -29.35
CA ALA A 250 8.64 8.53 -29.52
C ALA A 250 9.82 9.20 -28.79
N PHE A 251 10.23 8.63 -27.65
CA PHE A 251 11.25 9.18 -26.75
C PHE A 251 12.39 8.21 -26.41
N GLY A 252 12.29 6.94 -26.78
CA GLY A 252 13.38 6.00 -26.62
C GLY A 252 14.59 6.38 -27.47
N PRO A 253 15.76 5.79 -27.18
CA PRO A 253 16.97 6.04 -27.95
C PRO A 253 16.66 5.70 -29.40
N ARG A 254 16.60 6.74 -30.26
CA ARG A 254 16.46 6.57 -31.71
C ARG A 254 17.50 5.54 -32.09
N ALA A 255 17.04 4.34 -32.47
CA ALA A 255 17.91 3.36 -33.08
C ALA A 255 18.68 4.14 -34.13
N ILE A 256 19.99 4.22 -33.95
CA ILE A 256 20.90 4.76 -34.93
C ILE A 256 20.73 3.79 -36.07
N ASP A 257 19.75 4.08 -36.93
CA ASP A 257 19.54 3.39 -38.18
C ASP A 257 20.88 3.54 -38.85
N ASP A 258 21.59 2.43 -38.96
CA ASP A 258 22.87 2.22 -39.64
C ASP A 258 22.68 2.45 -41.15
N ARG A 259 21.94 3.50 -41.52
CA ARG A 259 22.17 4.21 -42.74
C ARG A 259 23.61 4.66 -42.62
N HIS A 260 24.46 3.92 -43.33
CA HIS A 260 25.70 4.38 -43.92
C HIS A 260 25.45 5.72 -44.64
N ASP A 261 25.12 6.76 -43.90
CA ASP A 261 25.11 8.13 -44.33
C ASP A 261 26.59 8.45 -44.35
N GLU A 262 27.21 8.22 -45.52
CA GLU A 262 28.60 8.50 -45.83
C GLU A 262 29.04 9.71 -45.03
N ALA A 263 29.70 9.42 -43.91
CA ALA A 263 30.38 10.39 -43.09
C ALA A 263 31.53 10.82 -43.97
N ILE A 264 31.29 11.83 -44.80
CA ILE A 264 32.36 12.41 -45.59
C ILE A 264 33.37 12.89 -44.56
N PRO A 265 34.55 12.27 -44.47
CA PRO A 265 35.53 12.67 -43.49
C PRO A 265 35.85 14.14 -43.76
N VAL A 266 36.05 14.90 -42.69
CA VAL A 266 36.53 16.30 -42.67
C VAL A 266 37.71 16.56 -43.65
N SER A 267 38.34 15.47 -44.11
CA SER A 267 39.24 15.38 -45.26
C SER A 267 38.78 16.05 -46.55
N THR A 268 37.50 16.00 -47.01
CA THR A 268 37.16 16.59 -48.33
C THR A 268 37.12 18.12 -48.32
N PHE A 269 36.62 18.73 -47.23
CA PHE A 269 36.70 20.17 -47.02
C PHE A 269 38.17 20.61 -46.86
N SER A 270 38.97 19.83 -46.14
CA SER A 270 40.42 20.00 -46.05
C SER A 270 41.13 19.84 -47.40
N GLN A 271 40.71 18.91 -48.26
CA GLN A 271 41.28 18.66 -49.58
C GLN A 271 40.92 19.77 -50.57
N ILE A 272 39.70 20.31 -50.52
CA ILE A 272 39.28 21.46 -51.33
C ILE A 272 40.07 22.70 -50.88
N LEU A 273 40.22 22.93 -49.58
CA LEU A 273 40.97 24.07 -49.03
C LEU A 273 42.48 23.94 -49.31
N ALA A 274 43.03 22.72 -49.28
CA ALA A 274 44.42 22.41 -49.67
C ALA A 274 44.65 22.57 -51.18
N ALA A 275 43.67 22.21 -52.02
CA ALA A 275 43.76 22.39 -53.46
C ALA A 275 43.72 23.88 -53.83
N VAL A 276 42.87 24.67 -53.17
CA VAL A 276 42.78 26.13 -53.36
C VAL A 276 44.05 26.84 -52.89
N THR A 277 44.61 26.48 -51.74
CA THR A 277 45.86 27.08 -51.24
C THR A 277 47.08 26.70 -52.08
N LYS A 278 47.14 25.47 -52.62
CA LYS A 278 48.20 25.05 -53.55
C LYS A 278 48.13 25.76 -54.91
N LEU A 279 46.95 26.23 -55.33
CA LEU A 279 46.77 27.00 -56.56
C LEU A 279 47.12 28.49 -56.38
N ILE A 280 46.98 29.03 -55.17
CA ILE A 280 47.30 30.43 -54.83
C ILE A 280 48.79 30.62 -54.50
N GLY A 281 49.48 29.57 -54.04
CA GLY A 281 50.89 29.59 -53.67
C GLY A 281 51.89 29.34 -54.80
N ARG A 282 51.52 29.52 -56.07
CA ARG A 282 52.39 29.29 -57.23
C ARG A 282 52.34 30.43 -58.22
#